data_AF-A0A960Q2L5-F1
#
_entry.id   AF-A0A960Q2L5-F1
#
_cell.length_a   1.000
_cell.length_b   1.000
_cell.length_c   1.000
_cell.angle_alpha   90.00
_cell.angle_beta   90.00
_cell.angle_gamma   90.00
#
_symmetry.space_group_name_H-M   'P 1'
#
loop_
_entity.id
_entity.type
_entity.pdbx_description
1 polymer ?
#
loop_
_entity_poly.entity_id
_entity_poly.type
_entity_poly.pdbx_seq_one_letter_code
_entity_poly.pdbx_strand_id
1 'polypeptide(L)'
;MSASNLPACPTELSSLEINYAACIHRDGNLLFLGSSIDGLMVVDITDPVNPVILDSVGMRSPQSIDTHAGLAYVSNLWTGLSIVDYSNPHELATLSTTELPYWHCGQVSYRHGFVYIVVDTEGVAILDVADPYAPQFAHLVPESPNITDATVHEDHLYVLDAGIHLYSLTDPDGPIQLDNEPYPICGSSIEGGTDLLCSYNFWGQVCMSLIQDPVHPVPYAGFEISSRVQDVSFGHELFAAVSDDQWELVPLGVAEETRTGARIPMDHGRSILLDDGLLFVTDLHALHVYDVSCDLAPLAWFAISPSSFEYGDTCTLDAGSSSDLESADSLIQVRWDLDNDGVHDTEWSTERVLTTRFDTIGDTLATLQVRSANGATSTCTRRLPVGANPAIELVITPEEGTTATTFTFDASGTMDPDDPERELRFYWYFNYPEGPDGPDSLDVVTHRFTEPGDYPLRLRVFDAENRYSSVTDTIHVEPLTVTRPV
;
A
#
# COMPACT_ATOMS: atom_id res chain seq x y z
N MET A 1 36.75 6.63 28.42
CA MET A 1 35.94 7.66 27.75
C MET A 1 35.40 7.01 26.50
N SER A 2 34.11 6.78 26.31
CA SER A 2 32.89 7.12 27.05
C SER A 2 31.97 5.89 26.96
N ALA A 3 31.36 5.49 28.09
CA ALA A 3 30.18 4.65 28.03
C ALA A 3 29.10 5.45 27.30
N SER A 4 28.51 4.88 26.26
CA SER A 4 27.37 5.48 25.56
C SER A 4 26.20 5.60 26.55
N ASN A 5 25.96 6.83 27.02
CA ASN A 5 24.74 7.21 27.73
C ASN A 5 23.63 7.43 26.69
N LEU A 6 23.20 6.37 26.01
CA LEU A 6 21.91 6.40 25.34
C LEU A 6 20.84 6.10 26.41
N PRO A 7 19.73 6.86 26.50
CA PRO A 7 18.60 6.45 27.31
C PRO A 7 18.06 5.10 26.80
N ALA A 8 17.50 4.30 27.72
CA ALA A 8 16.78 3.10 27.35
C ALA A 8 15.49 3.53 26.63
N CYS A 9 15.55 3.61 25.30
CA CYS A 9 14.40 3.88 24.46
C CYS A 9 13.54 2.61 24.36
N PRO A 10 12.21 2.71 24.41
CA PRO A 10 11.40 3.92 24.60
C PRO A 10 11.40 4.45 26.04
N THR A 11 11.32 5.77 26.22
CA THR A 11 11.30 6.43 27.54
C THR A 11 9.97 7.15 27.77
N GLU A 12 9.26 6.83 28.86
CA GLU A 12 8.03 7.53 29.23
C GLU A 12 8.34 8.97 29.65
N LEU A 13 7.71 9.93 28.98
CA LEU A 13 7.81 11.36 29.27
C LEU A 13 6.75 11.80 30.26
N SER A 14 5.51 11.37 30.05
CA SER A 14 4.37 11.75 30.88
C SER A 14 3.21 10.76 30.79
N SER A 15 2.31 10.86 31.77
CA SER A 15 1.01 10.19 31.78
C SER A 15 -0.05 11.19 32.20
N LEU A 16 -1.15 11.23 31.45
CA LEU A 16 -2.28 12.14 31.66
C LEU A 16 -3.54 11.33 31.94
N GLU A 17 -4.16 11.55 33.10
CA GLU A 17 -5.41 10.88 33.47
C GLU A 17 -6.56 11.29 32.54
N ILE A 18 -7.17 10.29 31.89
CA ILE A 18 -8.32 10.42 31.01
C ILE A 18 -9.25 9.22 31.20
N ASN A 19 -10.49 9.26 30.74
CA ASN A 19 -11.38 8.11 30.86
C ASN A 19 -11.60 7.46 29.49
N TYR A 20 -11.17 6.21 29.33
CA TYR A 20 -11.55 5.34 28.21
C TYR A 20 -11.44 6.00 26.82
N ALA A 21 -10.22 6.33 26.36
CA ALA A 21 -10.01 6.83 25.00
C ALA A 21 -9.83 5.66 24.01
N ALA A 22 -10.75 5.57 23.05
CA ALA A 22 -10.82 4.50 22.06
C ALA A 22 -10.06 4.80 20.77
N CYS A 23 -9.82 6.07 20.45
CA CYS A 23 -9.06 6.49 19.28
C CYS A 23 -8.26 7.76 19.59
N ILE A 24 -7.17 7.93 18.84
CA ILE A 24 -6.23 9.05 18.93
C ILE A 24 -6.00 9.61 17.53
N HIS A 25 -5.92 10.93 17.40
CA HIS A 25 -5.48 11.59 16.17
C HIS A 25 -4.65 12.83 16.52
N ARG A 26 -3.70 13.23 15.67
CA ARG A 26 -2.84 14.40 15.91
C ARG A 26 -2.95 15.41 14.77
N ASP A 27 -3.08 16.68 15.13
CA ASP A 27 -2.93 17.83 14.23
C ASP A 27 -1.91 18.82 14.83
N GLY A 28 -0.68 18.78 14.32
CA GLY A 28 0.43 19.59 14.82
C GLY A 28 0.71 19.31 16.30
N ASN A 29 0.47 20.31 17.17
CA ASN A 29 0.66 20.19 18.62
C ASN A 29 -0.61 19.81 19.39
N LEU A 30 -1.69 19.47 18.69
CA LEU A 30 -2.95 19.07 19.30
C LEU A 30 -3.15 17.57 19.13
N LEU A 31 -3.47 16.89 20.22
CA LEU A 31 -3.89 15.51 20.24
C LEU A 31 -5.39 15.43 20.51
N PHE A 32 -6.12 14.76 19.63
CA PHE A 32 -7.54 14.52 19.73
C PHE A 32 -7.77 13.12 20.27
N LEU A 33 -8.61 13.00 21.29
CA LEU A 33 -8.94 11.73 21.92
C LEU A 33 -10.44 11.49 21.84
N GLY A 34 -10.83 10.34 21.30
CA GLY A 34 -12.22 9.90 21.30
C GLY A 34 -12.53 9.05 22.53
N SER A 35 -13.22 9.62 23.51
CA SER A 35 -13.66 8.93 24.71
C SER A 35 -15.16 8.58 24.68
N SER A 36 -15.51 7.36 25.10
CA SER A 36 -16.91 6.98 25.31
C SER A 36 -17.56 7.65 26.54
N ILE A 37 -16.75 8.28 27.40
CA ILE A 37 -17.19 8.92 28.65
C ILE A 37 -17.14 10.45 28.49
N ASP A 38 -16.00 10.97 28.02
CA ASP A 38 -15.74 12.41 27.96
C ASP A 38 -16.05 13.01 26.57
N GLY A 39 -16.34 12.18 25.57
CA GLY A 39 -16.58 12.61 24.19
C GLY A 39 -15.28 12.89 23.42
N LEU A 40 -15.29 13.89 22.55
CA LEU A 40 -14.07 14.34 21.87
C LEU A 40 -13.31 15.29 22.80
N MET A 41 -12.05 14.97 23.10
CA MET A 41 -11.16 15.80 23.92
C MET A 41 -10.02 16.33 23.06
N VAL A 42 -9.57 17.55 23.34
CA VAL A 42 -8.36 18.13 22.74
C VAL A 42 -7.32 18.36 23.82
N VAL A 43 -6.10 17.88 23.56
CA VAL A 43 -4.95 17.96 24.45
C VAL A 43 -3.82 18.69 23.74
N ASP A 44 -3.25 19.71 24.37
CA ASP A 44 -2.02 20.36 23.94
C ASP A 44 -0.82 19.50 24.32
N ILE A 45 -0.01 19.14 23.33
CA ILE A 45 1.23 18.36 23.45
C ILE A 45 2.47 19.18 23.06
N THR A 46 2.39 20.52 23.04
CA THR A 46 3.54 21.41 22.79
C THR A 46 4.71 21.13 23.76
N ASP A 47 4.40 20.77 25.01
CA ASP A 47 5.34 20.19 25.95
C ASP A 47 4.92 18.74 26.27
N PRO A 48 5.51 17.72 25.62
CA PRO A 48 5.11 16.32 25.79
C PRO A 48 5.39 15.77 27.19
N VAL A 49 6.18 16.48 28.01
CA VAL A 49 6.40 16.14 29.43
C VAL A 49 5.25 16.66 30.31
N ASN A 50 4.51 17.68 29.84
CA ASN A 50 3.39 18.29 30.57
C ASN A 50 2.19 18.52 29.64
N PRO A 51 1.55 17.47 29.10
CA PRO A 51 0.38 17.60 28.24
C PRO A 51 -0.82 18.19 29.01
N VAL A 52 -1.63 19.01 28.35
CA VAL A 52 -2.75 19.74 28.98
C VAL A 52 -4.04 19.56 28.19
N ILE A 53 -5.10 19.09 28.86
CA ILE A 53 -6.46 19.09 28.27
C ILE A 53 -6.92 20.53 28.09
N LEU A 54 -7.22 20.92 26.85
CA LEU A 54 -7.66 22.26 26.51
C LEU A 54 -9.18 22.41 26.62
N ASP A 55 -9.93 21.47 26.06
CA ASP A 55 -11.39 21.43 26.09
C ASP A 55 -11.91 20.03 25.74
N SER A 56 -13.20 19.79 25.97
CA SER A 56 -13.91 18.60 25.51
C SER A 56 -15.37 18.88 25.14
N VAL A 57 -15.86 18.13 24.17
CA VAL A 57 -17.27 18.17 23.76
C VAL A 57 -17.88 16.78 23.85
N GLY A 58 -19.00 16.69 24.57
CA GLY A 58 -19.69 15.42 24.80
C GLY A 58 -20.12 14.76 23.49
N MET A 59 -19.74 13.51 23.31
CA MET A 59 -19.96 12.76 22.08
C MET A 59 -20.20 11.28 22.40
N ARG A 60 -20.98 10.57 21.57
CA ARG A 60 -21.37 9.18 21.85
C ARG A 60 -20.53 8.20 21.05
N SER A 61 -19.63 7.52 21.76
CA SER A 61 -18.81 6.42 21.20
C SER A 61 -18.05 6.82 19.93
N PRO A 62 -17.18 7.85 20.00
CA PRO A 62 -16.26 8.15 18.91
C PRO A 62 -15.40 6.92 18.59
N GLN A 63 -15.22 6.60 17.31
CA GLN A 63 -14.47 5.42 16.84
C GLN A 63 -13.21 5.80 16.08
N SER A 64 -13.27 6.85 15.27
CA SER A 64 -12.12 7.35 14.53
C SER A 64 -12.25 8.87 14.34
N ILE A 65 -11.11 9.53 14.21
CA ILE A 65 -11.00 10.98 14.11
C ILE A 65 -10.06 11.29 12.93
N ASP A 66 -10.49 12.21 12.07
CA ASP A 66 -9.61 12.86 11.11
C ASP A 66 -9.84 14.38 11.14
N THR A 67 -8.84 15.16 10.78
CA THR A 67 -8.87 16.61 10.92
C THR A 67 -8.45 17.32 9.64
N HIS A 68 -9.13 18.43 9.34
CA HIS A 68 -8.71 19.32 8.27
C HIS A 68 -9.17 20.75 8.51
N ALA A 69 -8.25 21.70 8.32
CA ALA A 69 -8.53 23.13 8.31
C ALA A 69 -9.34 23.64 9.53
N GLY A 70 -9.06 23.12 10.73
CA GLY A 70 -9.76 23.51 11.96
C GLY A 70 -11.07 22.76 12.23
N LEU A 71 -11.38 21.71 11.44
CA LEU A 71 -12.55 20.85 11.63
C LEU A 71 -12.14 19.42 11.92
N ALA A 72 -12.71 18.83 12.97
CA ALA A 72 -12.57 17.42 13.31
C ALA A 72 -13.79 16.65 12.81
N TYR A 73 -13.55 15.64 11.99
CA TYR A 73 -14.52 14.68 11.48
C TYR A 73 -14.44 13.43 12.33
N VAL A 74 -15.51 13.15 13.08
CA VAL A 74 -15.52 12.06 14.05
C VAL A 74 -16.59 11.07 13.70
N SER A 75 -16.19 9.84 13.37
CA SER A 75 -17.14 8.74 13.25
C SER A 75 -17.60 8.30 14.64
N ASN A 76 -18.89 8.08 14.77
CA ASN A 76 -19.53 7.69 16.01
C ASN A 76 -20.24 6.37 15.77
N LEU A 77 -19.94 5.37 16.60
CA LEU A 77 -20.34 3.98 16.38
C LEU A 77 -21.84 3.84 16.04
N TRP A 78 -22.70 4.59 16.71
CA TRP A 78 -24.16 4.47 16.62
C TRP A 78 -24.88 5.63 15.91
N THR A 79 -24.18 6.72 15.59
CA THR A 79 -24.82 7.98 15.15
C THR A 79 -24.26 8.53 13.85
N GLY A 80 -23.27 7.89 13.21
CA GLY A 80 -22.70 8.40 11.96
C GLY A 80 -21.59 9.41 12.18
N LEU A 81 -21.65 10.54 11.49
CA LEU A 81 -20.59 11.55 11.48
C LEU A 81 -20.92 12.72 12.39
N SER A 82 -19.99 13.12 13.27
CA SER A 82 -20.02 14.44 13.91
C SER A 82 -18.91 15.31 13.34
N ILE A 83 -19.21 16.58 13.08
CA ILE A 83 -18.23 17.60 12.68
C ILE A 83 -18.09 18.60 13.81
N VAL A 84 -16.86 18.81 14.28
CA VAL A 84 -16.54 19.71 15.39
C VAL A 84 -15.56 20.77 14.91
N ASP A 85 -15.90 22.04 15.13
CA ASP A 85 -14.97 23.15 14.96
C ASP A 85 -14.00 23.19 16.15
N TYR A 86 -12.70 23.14 15.83
CA TYR A 86 -11.60 23.31 16.76
C TYR A 86 -10.69 24.50 16.40
N SER A 87 -11.15 25.42 15.54
CA SER A 87 -10.41 26.65 15.18
C SER A 87 -9.94 27.44 16.41
N ASN A 88 -10.68 27.34 17.52
CA ASN A 88 -10.19 27.63 18.85
C ASN A 88 -10.17 26.34 19.68
N PRO A 89 -8.99 25.76 19.99
CA PRO A 89 -8.93 24.47 20.69
C PRO A 89 -9.32 24.56 22.18
N HIS A 90 -9.55 25.77 22.71
CA HIS A 90 -10.11 26.00 24.05
C HIS A 90 -11.64 26.15 24.06
N GLU A 91 -12.30 26.08 22.89
CA GLU A 91 -13.74 26.24 22.76
C GLU A 91 -14.25 25.40 21.57
N LEU A 92 -14.39 24.08 21.79
CA LEU A 92 -14.89 23.16 20.79
C LEU A 92 -16.39 23.36 20.56
N ALA A 93 -16.79 23.29 19.30
CA ALA A 93 -18.20 23.43 18.93
C ALA A 93 -18.61 22.36 17.92
N THR A 94 -19.55 21.48 18.30
CA THR A 94 -20.19 20.57 17.34
C THR A 94 -21.03 21.38 16.36
N LEU A 95 -20.66 21.35 15.07
CA LEU A 95 -21.36 22.03 13.99
C LEU A 95 -22.55 21.20 13.50
N SER A 96 -22.35 19.89 13.36
CA SER A 96 -23.39 18.95 12.92
C SER A 96 -23.17 17.54 13.46
N THR A 97 -24.26 16.79 13.57
CA THR A 97 -24.25 15.32 13.70
C THR A 97 -25.19 14.75 12.64
N THR A 98 -24.63 13.97 11.71
CA THR A 98 -25.33 13.36 10.59
C THR A 98 -25.54 11.89 10.88
N GLU A 99 -26.80 11.51 11.16
CA GLU A 99 -27.20 10.13 11.29
C GLU A 99 -27.06 9.39 9.96
N LEU A 100 -26.26 8.34 9.95
CA LEU A 100 -26.16 7.41 8.84
C LEU A 100 -27.06 6.20 9.08
N PRO A 101 -27.74 5.67 8.04
CA PRO A 101 -28.68 4.56 8.19
C PRO A 101 -27.98 3.19 8.34
N TYR A 102 -26.84 3.15 9.04
CA TYR A 102 -25.98 1.99 9.20
C TYR A 102 -25.74 1.68 10.68
N TRP A 103 -25.41 0.43 10.97
CA TRP A 103 -25.34 -0.07 12.35
C TRP A 103 -24.07 0.33 13.08
N HIS A 104 -22.93 0.28 12.39
CA HIS A 104 -21.62 0.60 12.96
C HIS A 104 -20.85 1.50 12.01
N CYS A 105 -20.30 2.59 12.53
CA CYS A 105 -19.36 3.45 11.81
C CYS A 105 -17.96 3.22 12.40
N GLY A 106 -17.00 2.88 11.54
CA GLY A 106 -15.60 2.61 11.87
C GLY A 106 -14.68 3.74 11.47
N GLN A 107 -13.62 3.42 10.73
CA GLN A 107 -12.57 4.36 10.32
C GLN A 107 -13.14 5.55 9.53
N VAL A 108 -12.58 6.74 9.78
CA VAL A 108 -12.90 7.98 9.05
C VAL A 108 -11.66 8.52 8.36
N SER A 109 -11.82 9.02 7.14
CA SER A 109 -10.78 9.76 6.43
C SER A 109 -11.38 10.93 5.68
N TYR A 110 -10.70 12.08 5.68
CA TYR A 110 -11.04 13.29 4.98
C TYR A 110 -10.13 13.47 3.76
N ARG A 111 -10.72 13.80 2.61
CA ARG A 111 -9.95 14.18 1.42
C ARG A 111 -10.76 15.08 0.50
N HIS A 112 -10.18 16.22 0.14
CA HIS A 112 -10.72 17.19 -0.84
C HIS A 112 -12.21 17.53 -0.67
N GLY A 113 -12.66 17.77 0.56
CA GLY A 113 -14.05 18.13 0.84
C GLY A 113 -15.02 16.95 0.97
N PHE A 114 -14.50 15.72 0.93
CA PHE A 114 -15.27 14.50 1.20
C PHE A 114 -14.76 13.81 2.46
N VAL A 115 -15.68 13.15 3.16
CA VAL A 115 -15.39 12.27 4.29
C VAL A 115 -15.82 10.86 3.95
N TYR A 116 -14.92 9.91 4.15
CA TYR A 116 -15.04 8.49 3.87
C TYR A 116 -15.17 7.77 5.21
N ILE A 117 -16.23 6.98 5.39
CA ILE A 117 -16.55 6.31 6.65
C ILE A 117 -16.83 4.85 6.39
N VAL A 118 -16.08 3.94 7.02
CA VAL A 118 -16.41 2.51 7.01
C VAL A 118 -17.74 2.29 7.73
N VAL A 119 -18.70 1.63 7.07
CA VAL A 119 -20.06 1.44 7.57
C VAL A 119 -20.45 -0.05 7.56
N ASP A 120 -19.93 -0.80 8.53
CA ASP A 120 -20.22 -2.24 8.75
C ASP A 120 -20.15 -3.06 7.44
N THR A 121 -21.03 -4.05 7.26
CA THR A 121 -21.14 -4.88 6.05
C THR A 121 -21.64 -4.14 4.80
N GLU A 122 -21.80 -2.82 4.83
CA GLU A 122 -22.47 -2.07 3.74
C GLU A 122 -21.49 -1.37 2.80
N GLY A 123 -20.29 -1.01 3.26
CA GLY A 123 -19.41 -0.19 2.44
C GLY A 123 -18.51 0.78 3.19
N VAL A 124 -17.99 1.71 2.41
CA VAL A 124 -17.47 3.01 2.78
C VAL A 124 -18.49 4.05 2.32
N ALA A 125 -19.16 4.71 3.27
CA ALA A 125 -20.04 5.83 2.99
C ALA A 125 -19.21 7.08 2.72
N ILE A 126 -19.54 7.81 1.66
CA ILE A 126 -18.85 9.01 1.24
C ILE A 126 -19.80 10.18 1.38
N LEU A 127 -19.41 11.16 2.17
CA LEU A 127 -20.19 12.37 2.44
C LEU A 127 -19.46 13.59 1.87
N ASP A 128 -20.18 14.41 1.12
CA ASP A 128 -19.77 15.78 0.81
C ASP A 128 -19.90 16.63 2.07
N VAL A 129 -18.79 17.23 2.50
CA VAL A 129 -18.69 18.09 3.69
C VAL A 129 -18.32 19.53 3.33
N ALA A 130 -18.59 19.97 2.10
CA ALA A 130 -18.39 21.36 1.68
C ALA A 130 -19.19 22.36 2.53
N ASP A 131 -20.38 21.96 3.00
CA ASP A 131 -21.08 22.64 4.09
C ASP A 131 -20.98 21.81 5.39
N PRO A 132 -20.10 22.19 6.34
CA PRO A 132 -19.89 21.43 7.56
C PRO A 132 -21.09 21.47 8.53
N TYR A 133 -22.08 22.32 8.28
CA TYR A 133 -23.34 22.34 9.06
C TYR A 133 -24.38 21.37 8.51
N ALA A 134 -24.23 20.94 7.26
CA ALA A 134 -25.16 20.05 6.58
C ALA A 134 -24.46 19.08 5.62
N PRO A 135 -23.66 18.12 6.14
CA PRO A 135 -23.05 17.07 5.33
C PRO A 135 -24.07 16.30 4.50
N GLN A 136 -23.73 15.99 3.26
CA GLN A 136 -24.62 15.29 2.33
C GLN A 136 -24.03 13.95 1.92
N PHE A 137 -24.86 12.91 1.94
CA PHE A 137 -24.47 11.62 1.38
C PHE A 137 -24.25 11.74 -0.13
N ALA A 138 -23.07 11.33 -0.60
CA ALA A 138 -22.69 11.35 -2.00
C ALA A 138 -22.70 9.93 -2.61
N HIS A 139 -21.95 8.99 -2.02
CA HIS A 139 -21.72 7.64 -2.57
C HIS A 139 -21.56 6.57 -1.48
N LEU A 140 -21.62 5.29 -1.88
CA LEU A 140 -21.30 4.10 -1.07
C LEU A 140 -20.43 3.14 -1.89
N VAL A 141 -19.32 2.66 -1.34
CA VAL A 141 -18.32 1.82 -2.04
C VAL A 141 -17.68 0.76 -1.12
N PRO A 142 -17.54 -0.51 -1.50
CA PRO A 142 -18.37 -1.35 -2.36
C PRO A 142 -19.51 -2.08 -1.62
N GLU A 143 -20.45 -2.63 -2.39
CA GLU A 143 -21.49 -3.61 -1.97
C GLU A 143 -20.88 -4.99 -1.58
N SER A 144 -19.72 -5.03 -0.90
CA SER A 144 -19.09 -6.26 -0.42
C SER A 144 -19.51 -6.50 1.04
N PRO A 145 -20.11 -7.67 1.38
CA PRO A 145 -20.74 -7.88 2.68
C PRO A 145 -19.76 -8.01 3.87
N ASN A 146 -18.46 -7.78 3.71
CA ASN A 146 -17.46 -8.01 4.76
C ASN A 146 -16.31 -7.00 4.75
N ILE A 147 -16.60 -5.72 4.53
CA ILE A 147 -15.58 -4.69 4.71
C ILE A 147 -15.26 -4.61 6.20
N THR A 148 -13.97 -4.64 6.48
CA THR A 148 -13.44 -4.60 7.84
C THR A 148 -12.81 -3.26 8.15
N ASP A 149 -12.22 -2.62 7.14
CA ASP A 149 -11.55 -1.33 7.29
C ASP A 149 -11.33 -0.65 5.94
N ALA A 150 -11.00 0.64 5.95
CA ALA A 150 -10.61 1.39 4.76
C ALA A 150 -9.74 2.59 5.11
N THR A 151 -8.81 2.92 4.22
CA THR A 151 -7.93 4.08 4.37
C THR A 151 -7.79 4.84 3.06
N VAL A 152 -7.69 6.16 3.15
CA VAL A 152 -7.44 7.04 2.00
C VAL A 152 -6.00 7.48 2.03
N HIS A 153 -5.31 7.28 0.91
CA HIS A 153 -3.96 7.80 0.67
C HIS A 153 -3.94 8.53 -0.67
N GLU A 154 -3.64 9.83 -0.63
CA GLU A 154 -3.67 10.72 -1.80
C GLU A 154 -5.02 10.68 -2.57
N ASP A 155 -4.98 10.16 -3.80
CA ASP A 155 -6.12 10.03 -4.70
C ASP A 155 -6.69 8.61 -4.74
N HIS A 156 -6.32 7.77 -3.76
CA HIS A 156 -6.68 6.36 -3.70
C HIS A 156 -7.38 6.00 -2.39
N LEU A 157 -8.41 5.16 -2.49
CA LEU A 157 -9.08 4.53 -1.36
C LEU A 157 -8.76 3.02 -1.39
N TYR A 158 -8.15 2.55 -0.31
CA TYR A 158 -7.88 1.13 -0.05
C TYR A 158 -8.96 0.61 0.88
N VAL A 159 -9.75 -0.34 0.39
CA VAL A 159 -10.83 -0.97 1.17
C VAL A 159 -10.44 -2.40 1.49
N LEU A 160 -10.46 -2.77 2.76
CA LEU A 160 -10.10 -4.10 3.21
C LEU A 160 -11.35 -4.97 3.41
N ASP A 161 -11.44 -6.06 2.66
CA ASP A 161 -12.37 -7.16 2.87
C ASP A 161 -11.64 -8.52 2.90
N ALA A 162 -12.10 -9.54 2.18
CA ALA A 162 -11.33 -10.78 1.93
C ALA A 162 -10.04 -10.54 1.11
N GLY A 163 -9.85 -9.35 0.55
CA GLY A 163 -8.62 -8.81 -0.01
C GLY A 163 -8.53 -7.30 0.22
N ILE A 164 -7.59 -6.62 -0.44
CA ILE A 164 -7.62 -5.15 -0.55
C ILE A 164 -8.25 -4.79 -1.90
N HIS A 165 -9.21 -3.89 -1.90
CA HIS A 165 -9.82 -3.33 -3.11
C HIS A 165 -9.36 -1.89 -3.26
N LEU A 166 -8.84 -1.56 -4.43
CA LEU A 166 -8.34 -0.23 -4.74
C LEU A 166 -9.34 0.57 -5.57
N TYR A 167 -9.63 1.79 -5.13
CA TYR A 167 -10.47 2.74 -5.85
C TYR A 167 -9.70 4.03 -6.12
N SER A 168 -9.79 4.52 -7.35
CA SER A 168 -9.42 5.89 -7.70
C SER A 168 -10.50 6.86 -7.23
N LEU A 169 -10.05 7.96 -6.62
CA LEU A 169 -10.86 9.07 -6.16
C LEU A 169 -10.76 10.29 -7.09
N THR A 170 -10.26 10.11 -8.33
CA THR A 170 -10.06 11.22 -9.28
C THR A 170 -11.30 11.57 -10.09
N ASP A 171 -12.27 10.66 -10.21
CA ASP A 171 -13.50 10.92 -10.97
C ASP A 171 -14.50 11.74 -10.13
N PRO A 172 -14.98 12.90 -10.63
CA PRO A 172 -16.00 13.70 -9.95
C PRO A 172 -17.37 13.00 -9.81
N ASP A 173 -17.67 11.99 -10.61
CA ASP A 173 -18.93 11.23 -10.56
C ASP A 173 -18.90 10.10 -9.50
N GLY A 174 -17.76 9.91 -8.84
CA GLY A 174 -17.58 8.98 -7.71
C GLY A 174 -16.37 8.06 -7.87
N PRO A 175 -16.03 7.26 -6.85
CA PRO A 175 -14.86 6.38 -6.92
C PRO A 175 -14.98 5.30 -8.00
N ILE A 176 -13.88 5.05 -8.70
CA ILE A 176 -13.77 3.97 -9.71
C ILE A 176 -12.82 2.89 -9.18
N GLN A 177 -13.27 1.63 -9.18
CA GLN A 177 -12.39 0.52 -8.83
C GLN A 177 -11.29 0.34 -9.90
N LEU A 178 -10.03 0.31 -9.48
CA LEU A 178 -8.87 0.17 -10.36
C LEU A 178 -8.46 -1.28 -10.61
N ASP A 179 -8.60 -2.16 -9.61
CA ASP A 179 -8.19 -3.57 -9.70
C ASP A 179 -9.08 -4.50 -8.85
N ASN A 180 -9.06 -5.80 -9.19
CA ASN A 180 -9.78 -6.91 -8.54
C ASN A 180 -8.84 -8.05 -8.08
N GLU A 181 -7.54 -7.99 -8.38
CA GLU A 181 -6.62 -9.02 -7.90
C GLU A 181 -6.46 -8.93 -6.38
N PRO A 182 -6.69 -10.04 -5.63
CA PRO A 182 -6.60 -10.02 -4.18
C PRO A 182 -5.14 -9.80 -3.76
N TYR A 183 -4.85 -8.62 -3.18
CA TYR A 183 -3.56 -8.39 -2.55
C TYR A 183 -3.36 -9.36 -1.38
N PRO A 184 -2.12 -9.82 -1.13
CA PRO A 184 -1.83 -10.62 0.04
C PRO A 184 -2.11 -9.79 1.30
N ILE A 185 -3.15 -10.19 2.03
CA ILE A 185 -3.50 -9.65 3.34
C ILE A 185 -3.26 -10.72 4.39
N CYS A 186 -2.90 -10.30 5.59
CA CYS A 186 -2.93 -11.18 6.75
C CYS A 186 -4.02 -10.84 7.74
N GLY A 187 -4.89 -9.84 7.49
CA GLY A 187 -5.94 -9.54 8.45
C GLY A 187 -7.10 -8.65 8.07
N SER A 188 -7.63 -7.97 9.09
CA SER A 188 -8.97 -7.36 9.15
C SER A 188 -8.95 -5.88 9.50
N SER A 189 -7.78 -5.24 9.46
CA SER A 189 -7.66 -3.79 9.55
C SER A 189 -6.51 -3.31 8.68
N ILE A 190 -6.61 -2.06 8.22
CA ILE A 190 -5.68 -1.42 7.30
C ILE A 190 -5.38 0.02 7.73
N GLU A 191 -4.10 0.36 7.75
CA GLU A 191 -3.65 1.74 7.97
C GLU A 191 -2.80 2.17 6.78
N GLY A 192 -3.02 3.40 6.32
CA GLY A 192 -2.37 4.01 5.17
C GLY A 192 -1.75 5.37 5.53
N GLY A 193 -0.58 5.65 4.99
CA GLY A 193 0.23 6.84 5.28
C GLY A 193 1.46 6.91 4.37
N THR A 194 2.36 7.88 4.63
CA THR A 194 3.50 8.45 3.84
C THR A 194 4.28 7.64 2.80
N ASP A 195 4.02 6.35 2.62
CA ASP A 195 4.16 5.49 1.42
C ASP A 195 3.93 4.01 1.82
N LEU A 196 3.24 3.73 2.92
CA LEU A 196 3.11 2.39 3.51
C LEU A 196 1.64 2.02 3.71
N LEU A 197 1.34 0.77 3.40
CA LEU A 197 0.06 0.13 3.64
C LEU A 197 0.31 -1.03 4.60
N CYS A 198 -0.31 -0.99 5.77
CA CYS A 198 -0.20 -2.05 6.76
C CYS A 198 -1.54 -2.77 6.88
N SER A 199 -1.56 -4.10 6.69
CA SER A 199 -2.72 -4.94 7.01
C SER A 199 -2.40 -5.88 8.16
N TYR A 200 -3.34 -6.09 9.07
CA TYR A 200 -3.09 -6.89 10.27
C TYR A 200 -4.35 -7.56 10.84
N ASN A 201 -4.17 -8.67 11.56
CA ASN A 201 -5.27 -9.36 12.24
C ASN A 201 -5.20 -9.29 13.76
N PHE A 202 -6.33 -9.62 14.39
CA PHE A 202 -6.46 -9.78 15.84
C PHE A 202 -5.51 -10.79 16.48
N TRP A 203 -4.80 -11.62 15.71
CA TRP A 203 -3.85 -12.60 16.22
C TRP A 203 -2.40 -12.14 16.12
N GLY A 204 -2.17 -10.89 15.68
CA GLY A 204 -0.86 -10.26 15.66
C GLY A 204 -0.09 -10.49 14.36
N GLN A 205 -0.69 -11.07 13.33
CA GLN A 205 -0.02 -11.12 12.02
C GLN A 205 -0.10 -9.76 11.36
N VAL A 206 1.05 -9.23 10.94
CA VAL A 206 1.19 -7.92 10.28
C VAL A 206 1.89 -8.10 8.94
N CYS A 207 1.37 -7.44 7.91
CA CYS A 207 1.89 -7.42 6.56
C CYS A 207 1.94 -5.97 6.10
N MET A 208 3.14 -5.48 5.80
CA MET A 208 3.36 -4.13 5.32
C MET A 208 3.80 -4.17 3.86
N SER A 209 3.25 -3.25 3.08
CA SER A 209 3.55 -3.06 1.66
C SER A 209 3.82 -1.59 1.40
N LEU A 210 4.75 -1.29 0.48
CA LEU A 210 5.06 0.08 0.07
C LEU A 210 4.21 0.51 -1.13
N ILE A 211 3.66 1.72 -1.06
CA ILE A 211 2.73 2.34 -2.00
C ILE A 211 3.50 3.25 -2.99
N GLN A 212 4.49 2.70 -3.70
CA GLN A 212 5.16 3.44 -4.79
C GLN A 212 4.33 3.49 -6.06
N ASP A 213 3.71 2.35 -6.37
CA ASP A 213 2.64 2.24 -7.33
C ASP A 213 1.37 1.96 -6.52
N PRO A 214 0.42 2.90 -6.45
CA PRO A 214 -0.82 2.71 -5.72
C PRO A 214 -1.60 1.47 -6.15
N VAL A 215 -1.46 1.06 -7.42
CA VAL A 215 -2.11 -0.10 -8.03
C VAL A 215 -1.36 -1.39 -7.74
N HIS A 216 -0.05 -1.31 -7.55
CA HIS A 216 0.80 -2.47 -7.27
C HIS A 216 1.72 -2.23 -6.05
N PRO A 217 1.18 -2.15 -4.82
CA PRO A 217 2.00 -2.06 -3.62
C PRO A 217 2.93 -3.27 -3.49
N VAL A 218 4.18 -3.01 -3.15
CA VAL A 218 5.22 -4.06 -3.07
C VAL A 218 5.35 -4.52 -1.62
N PRO A 219 5.31 -5.84 -1.34
CA PRO A 219 5.57 -6.36 0.00
C PRO A 219 6.89 -5.82 0.56
N TYR A 220 6.83 -5.25 1.75
CA TYR A 220 7.97 -4.65 2.42
C TYR A 220 8.46 -5.52 3.58
N ALA A 221 7.55 -5.92 4.46
CA ALA A 221 7.88 -6.76 5.61
C ALA A 221 6.65 -7.44 6.20
N GLY A 222 6.86 -8.57 6.87
CA GLY A 222 5.83 -9.23 7.66
C GLY A 222 6.37 -9.74 8.99
N PHE A 223 5.57 -9.71 10.05
CA PHE A 223 5.96 -10.23 11.35
C PHE A 223 4.76 -10.57 12.24
N GLU A 224 5.02 -11.29 13.32
CA GLU A 224 4.04 -11.68 14.32
C GLU A 224 4.23 -10.90 15.63
N ILE A 225 3.14 -10.34 16.12
CA ILE A 225 3.02 -9.66 17.40
C ILE A 225 2.49 -10.66 18.43
N SER A 226 2.98 -10.58 19.66
CA SER A 226 2.80 -11.66 20.64
C SER A 226 1.45 -11.70 21.34
N SER A 227 0.54 -10.78 21.02
CA SER A 227 -0.77 -10.63 21.66
C SER A 227 -1.83 -10.11 20.69
N ARG A 228 -3.07 -10.01 21.20
CA ARG A 228 -4.22 -9.52 20.43
C ARG A 228 -4.09 -8.03 20.18
N VAL A 229 -3.80 -7.67 18.94
CA VAL A 229 -3.69 -6.29 18.48
C VAL A 229 -5.05 -5.60 18.55
N GLN A 230 -5.06 -4.44 19.21
CA GLN A 230 -6.20 -3.52 19.27
C GLN A 230 -6.06 -2.40 18.24
N ASP A 231 -4.85 -1.88 18.10
CA ASP A 231 -4.53 -0.79 17.19
C ASP A 231 -3.05 -0.85 16.81
N VAL A 232 -2.70 -0.28 15.67
CA VAL A 232 -1.32 -0.17 15.19
C VAL A 232 -1.06 1.26 14.75
N SER A 233 0.20 1.64 14.69
CA SER A 233 0.61 2.89 14.08
C SER A 233 2.02 2.74 13.54
N PHE A 234 2.30 3.37 12.41
CA PHE A 234 3.63 3.41 11.84
C PHE A 234 4.06 4.84 11.55
N GLY A 235 5.34 5.09 11.72
CA GLY A 235 5.94 6.41 11.56
C GLY A 235 7.39 6.24 11.16
N HIS A 236 7.71 6.61 9.93
CA HIS A 236 9.02 6.47 9.31
C HIS A 236 9.61 5.04 9.45
N GLU A 237 10.37 4.80 10.52
CA GLU A 237 11.22 3.62 10.71
C GLU A 237 10.72 2.71 11.81
N LEU A 238 9.63 3.10 12.46
CA LEU A 238 9.09 2.43 13.61
C LEU A 238 7.67 1.97 13.27
N PHE A 239 7.39 0.76 13.73
CA PHE A 239 6.05 0.23 13.79
C PHE A 239 5.71 0.03 15.26
N ALA A 240 4.51 0.44 15.66
CA ALA A 240 3.99 0.26 16.99
C ALA A 240 2.66 -0.49 16.93
N ALA A 241 2.43 -1.36 17.92
CA ALA A 241 1.15 -2.00 18.10
C ALA A 241 0.80 -2.04 19.57
N VAL A 242 -0.49 -1.87 19.86
CA VAL A 242 -1.03 -1.98 21.19
C VAL A 242 -1.95 -3.18 21.30
N SER A 243 -1.87 -3.86 22.44
CA SER A 243 -2.69 -5.02 22.80
C SER A 243 -3.29 -4.82 24.20
N ASP A 244 -4.13 -5.75 24.63
CA ASP A 244 -4.79 -5.67 25.94
C ASP A 244 -3.81 -5.67 27.12
N ASP A 245 -2.60 -6.23 26.98
CA ASP A 245 -1.66 -6.45 28.08
C ASP A 245 -0.26 -5.83 27.89
N GLN A 246 0.00 -5.27 26.72
CA GLN A 246 1.28 -4.66 26.36
C GLN A 246 1.15 -3.80 25.10
N TRP A 247 2.16 -2.97 24.86
CA TRP A 247 2.44 -2.46 23.52
C TRP A 247 3.85 -2.85 23.09
N GLU A 248 4.02 -3.01 21.78
CA GLU A 248 5.27 -3.40 21.14
C GLU A 248 5.73 -2.27 20.19
N LEU A 249 7.02 -1.97 20.19
CA LEU A 249 7.65 -1.03 19.26
C LEU A 249 8.78 -1.72 18.50
N VAL A 250 8.67 -1.72 17.18
CA VAL A 250 9.44 -2.56 16.29
C VAL A 250 10.18 -1.69 15.26
N PRO A 251 11.52 -1.75 15.20
CA PRO A 251 12.27 -1.03 14.18
C PRO A 251 12.20 -1.74 12.82
N LEU A 252 11.87 -0.98 11.79
CA LEU A 252 11.68 -1.43 10.42
C LEU A 252 12.99 -1.54 9.64
N GLY A 253 13.97 -0.65 9.92
CA GLY A 253 15.29 -0.64 9.28
C GLY A 253 16.21 -1.83 9.62
N VAL A 254 15.74 -2.80 10.40
CA VAL A 254 16.49 -4.00 10.81
C VAL A 254 16.00 -5.21 10.03
N ALA A 255 16.93 -6.09 9.63
CA ALA A 255 16.59 -7.35 8.95
C ALA A 255 15.61 -8.19 9.77
N GLU A 256 14.59 -8.74 9.10
CA GLU A 256 13.47 -9.47 9.74
C GLU A 256 13.94 -10.53 10.76
N GLU A 257 15.00 -11.28 10.43
CA GLU A 257 15.54 -12.35 11.29
C GLU A 257 16.07 -11.87 12.65
N THR A 258 16.41 -10.58 12.76
CA THR A 258 17.00 -9.96 13.96
C THR A 258 16.12 -8.86 14.56
N ARG A 259 14.93 -8.65 13.98
CA ARG A 259 13.99 -7.62 14.39
C ARG A 259 13.44 -7.95 15.78
N THR A 260 13.96 -7.26 16.79
CA THR A 260 13.55 -7.39 18.18
C THR A 260 13.00 -6.05 18.65
N GLY A 261 11.71 -6.00 18.97
CA GLY A 261 11.04 -4.80 19.45
C GLY A 261 11.07 -4.67 20.97
N ALA A 262 10.89 -3.45 21.47
CA ALA A 262 10.59 -3.23 22.88
C ALA A 262 9.17 -3.70 23.18
N ARG A 263 8.98 -4.39 24.31
CA ARG A 263 7.66 -4.82 24.80
C ARG A 263 7.44 -4.21 26.17
N ILE A 264 6.42 -3.37 26.30
CA ILE A 264 6.13 -2.68 27.55
C ILE A 264 4.75 -3.13 28.03
N PRO A 265 4.66 -3.76 29.22
CA PRO A 265 3.39 -4.16 29.81
C PRO A 265 2.50 -2.94 30.04
N MET A 266 1.20 -3.11 29.78
CA MET A 266 0.18 -2.11 30.05
C MET A 266 -1.15 -2.77 30.43
N ASP A 267 -2.11 -2.00 30.93
CA ASP A 267 -3.39 -2.53 31.37
C ASP A 267 -4.52 -2.08 30.42
N HIS A 268 -4.96 -2.96 29.52
CA HIS A 268 -6.01 -2.73 28.52
C HIS A 268 -5.69 -1.59 27.55
N GLY A 269 -4.62 -1.74 26.78
CA GLY A 269 -4.31 -0.81 25.70
C GLY A 269 -5.42 -0.70 24.67
N ARG A 270 -5.61 0.50 24.11
CA ARG A 270 -6.76 0.82 23.23
C ARG A 270 -6.35 1.35 21.88
N SER A 271 -5.62 2.45 21.87
CA SER A 271 -5.17 3.09 20.65
C SER A 271 -3.72 3.52 20.80
N ILE A 272 -3.03 3.56 19.67
CA ILE A 272 -1.62 3.89 19.60
C ILE A 272 -1.39 4.83 18.42
N LEU A 273 -0.55 5.83 18.61
CA LEU A 273 -0.20 6.77 17.55
C LEU A 273 1.30 7.07 17.63
N LEU A 274 2.00 6.84 16.54
CA LEU A 274 3.41 7.12 16.37
C LEU A 274 3.55 8.30 15.41
N ASP A 275 4.12 9.40 15.88
CA ASP A 275 4.33 10.59 15.04
C ASP A 275 5.43 11.50 15.60
N ASP A 276 6.28 12.04 14.72
CA ASP A 276 7.36 12.99 15.04
C ASP A 276 8.27 12.54 16.21
N GLY A 277 8.65 11.27 16.24
CA GLY A 277 9.49 10.69 17.30
C GLY A 277 8.84 10.58 18.68
N LEU A 278 7.53 10.81 18.76
CA LEU A 278 6.71 10.55 19.93
C LEU A 278 5.80 9.35 19.69
N LEU A 279 5.53 8.61 20.77
CA LEU A 279 4.55 7.54 20.79
C LEU A 279 3.51 7.85 21.85
N PHE A 280 2.25 7.87 21.43
CA PHE A 280 1.07 8.05 22.27
C PHE A 280 0.39 6.70 22.40
N VAL A 281 0.11 6.27 23.63
CA VAL A 281 -0.62 5.02 23.90
C VAL A 281 -1.71 5.30 24.91
N THR A 282 -2.95 4.89 24.63
CA THR A 282 -4.06 5.00 25.58
C THR A 282 -4.39 3.67 26.23
N ASP A 283 -4.77 3.74 27.50
CA ASP A 283 -5.40 2.65 28.23
C ASP A 283 -6.78 3.07 28.77
N LEU A 284 -7.35 2.33 29.72
CA LEU A 284 -8.66 2.66 30.30
C LEU A 284 -8.68 3.97 31.12
N HIS A 285 -7.53 4.44 31.57
CA HIS A 285 -7.36 5.46 32.62
C HIS A 285 -6.38 6.57 32.27
N ALA A 286 -5.56 6.40 31.24
CA ALA A 286 -4.51 7.34 30.91
C ALA A 286 -4.17 7.38 29.42
N LEU A 287 -3.63 8.53 29.02
CA LEU A 287 -2.78 8.71 27.86
C LEU A 287 -1.33 8.69 28.35
N HIS A 288 -0.50 7.83 27.76
CA HIS A 288 0.93 7.80 27.98
C HIS A 288 1.66 8.41 26.78
N VAL A 289 2.67 9.23 27.06
CA VAL A 289 3.52 9.86 26.05
C VAL A 289 4.94 9.34 26.22
N TYR A 290 5.51 8.78 25.17
CA TYR A 290 6.88 8.26 25.15
C TYR A 290 7.72 9.01 24.12
N ASP A 291 8.98 9.24 24.46
CA ASP A 291 10.02 9.55 23.49
C ASP A 291 10.51 8.24 22.89
N VAL A 292 10.43 8.17 21.56
CA VAL A 292 10.86 7.02 20.77
C VAL A 292 11.97 7.36 19.77
N SER A 293 12.61 8.52 19.91
CA SER A 293 13.82 8.91 19.17
C SER A 293 15.07 8.14 19.66
N CYS A 294 15.00 6.81 19.60
CA CYS A 294 16.17 5.96 19.83
C CYS A 294 17.21 6.23 18.75
N ASP A 295 18.50 6.09 19.07
CA ASP A 295 19.55 5.96 18.04
C ASP A 295 19.35 4.65 17.25
N LEU A 296 18.40 4.65 16.31
CA LEU A 296 18.05 3.53 15.47
C LEU A 296 19.01 3.46 14.29
N ALA A 297 19.12 2.27 13.71
CA ALA A 297 19.70 2.17 12.39
C ALA A 297 18.71 2.80 11.39
N PRO A 298 19.21 3.54 10.38
CA PRO A 298 18.37 4.18 9.39
C PRO A 298 17.47 3.16 8.68
N LEU A 299 16.37 3.60 8.11
CA LEU A 299 15.58 2.80 7.18
C LEU A 299 16.28 2.76 5.82
N ALA A 300 16.83 1.60 5.45
CA ALA A 300 17.31 1.38 4.10
C ALA A 300 16.17 0.94 3.18
N TRP A 301 15.97 1.69 2.09
CA TRP A 301 15.00 1.34 1.07
C TRP A 301 15.32 1.99 -0.28
N PHE A 302 15.02 1.29 -1.38
CA PHE A 302 15.01 1.91 -2.71
C PHE A 302 13.91 1.38 -3.62
N ALA A 303 13.39 2.26 -4.49
CA ALA A 303 12.53 1.94 -5.62
C ALA A 303 13.36 1.60 -6.88
N ILE A 304 12.75 0.83 -7.78
CA ILE A 304 13.35 0.47 -9.07
C ILE A 304 12.38 0.97 -10.15
N SER A 305 12.88 1.77 -11.10
CA SER A 305 12.08 2.28 -12.21
C SER A 305 12.81 2.13 -13.55
N PRO A 306 12.17 1.58 -14.60
CA PRO A 306 10.82 1.01 -14.59
C PRO A 306 10.74 -0.27 -13.73
N SER A 307 9.51 -0.68 -13.37
CA SER A 307 9.25 -1.88 -12.55
C SER A 307 9.60 -3.20 -13.25
N SER A 308 9.85 -3.16 -14.56
CA SER A 308 10.50 -4.22 -15.35
C SER A 308 11.31 -3.59 -16.49
N PHE A 309 12.47 -4.16 -16.83
CA PHE A 309 13.33 -3.66 -17.91
C PHE A 309 14.12 -4.79 -18.58
N GLU A 310 14.51 -4.57 -19.84
CA GLU A 310 15.28 -5.55 -20.61
C GLU A 310 16.76 -5.54 -20.23
N TYR A 311 17.45 -6.65 -20.51
CA TYR A 311 18.91 -6.70 -20.49
C TYR A 311 19.52 -5.54 -21.29
N GLY A 312 20.46 -4.82 -20.68
CA GLY A 312 21.15 -3.70 -21.31
C GLY A 312 20.38 -2.38 -21.33
N ASP A 313 19.11 -2.36 -20.89
CA ASP A 313 18.38 -1.13 -20.65
C ASP A 313 18.87 -0.43 -19.38
N THR A 314 18.64 0.89 -19.34
CA THR A 314 18.90 1.67 -18.13
C THR A 314 17.72 1.60 -17.19
N CYS A 315 18.00 1.33 -15.92
CA CYS A 315 17.04 1.49 -14.83
C CYS A 315 17.53 2.56 -13.84
N THR A 316 16.60 3.05 -13.04
CA THR A 316 16.85 3.98 -11.95
C THR A 316 16.60 3.27 -10.63
N LEU A 317 17.59 3.33 -9.74
CA LEU A 317 17.48 2.93 -8.35
C LEU A 317 17.34 4.19 -7.50
N ASP A 318 16.18 4.37 -6.87
CA ASP A 318 15.84 5.58 -6.12
C ASP A 318 15.72 5.25 -4.62
N ALA A 319 16.74 5.62 -3.86
CA ALA A 319 16.77 5.47 -2.40
C ALA A 319 16.09 6.64 -1.66
N GLY A 320 15.26 7.43 -2.34
CA GLY A 320 14.58 8.61 -1.80
C GLY A 320 13.82 8.34 -0.50
N SER A 321 13.12 7.20 -0.41
CA SER A 321 12.37 6.79 0.79
C SER A 321 13.23 6.18 1.91
N SER A 322 14.55 6.14 1.76
CA SER A 322 15.42 5.84 2.91
C SER A 322 15.37 6.99 3.90
N SER A 323 15.31 6.70 5.20
CA SER A 323 15.18 7.71 6.25
C SER A 323 16.13 7.43 7.42
N ASP A 324 16.14 8.34 8.38
CA ASP A 324 16.69 8.16 9.73
C ASP A 324 15.98 9.19 10.60
N LEU A 325 15.27 8.75 11.65
CA LEU A 325 14.47 9.66 12.47
C LEU A 325 15.36 10.70 13.19
N GLU A 326 16.61 10.34 13.46
CA GLU A 326 17.57 11.15 14.21
C GLU A 326 18.46 12.03 13.30
N SER A 327 18.40 11.84 11.98
CA SER A 327 19.22 12.58 11.02
C SER A 327 18.37 13.42 10.09
N ALA A 328 18.77 14.69 9.91
CA ALA A 328 18.22 15.49 8.84
C ALA A 328 18.44 14.78 7.49
N ASP A 329 17.40 14.74 6.66
CA ASP A 329 17.37 14.04 5.37
C ASP A 329 18.63 14.31 4.51
N SER A 330 19.08 15.57 4.48
CA SER A 330 20.29 16.02 3.77
C SER A 330 21.63 15.42 4.22
N LEU A 331 21.67 14.75 5.37
CA LEU A 331 22.87 14.14 5.95
C LEU A 331 22.94 12.63 5.74
N ILE A 332 21.84 11.99 5.35
CA ILE A 332 21.79 10.56 5.08
C ILE A 332 22.59 10.27 3.82
N GLN A 333 23.47 9.26 3.91
CA GLN A 333 24.31 8.82 2.82
C GLN A 333 23.90 7.42 2.37
N VAL A 334 24.04 7.16 1.07
CA VAL A 334 23.78 5.87 0.46
C VAL A 334 24.97 5.38 -0.35
N ARG A 335 25.07 4.06 -0.51
CA ARG A 335 25.95 3.40 -1.47
C ARG A 335 25.38 2.04 -1.86
N TRP A 336 25.87 1.53 -2.98
CA TRP A 336 25.32 0.39 -3.69
C TRP A 336 26.36 -0.69 -3.89
N ASP A 337 25.93 -1.93 -3.71
CA ASP A 337 26.51 -3.17 -4.18
C ASP A 337 25.52 -3.74 -5.22
N LEU A 338 25.84 -3.58 -6.50
CA LEU A 338 24.93 -3.80 -7.63
C LEU A 338 24.91 -5.25 -8.10
N ASP A 339 25.94 -6.04 -7.81
CA ASP A 339 26.02 -7.46 -8.14
C ASP A 339 25.93 -8.38 -6.92
N ASN A 340 25.78 -7.80 -5.73
CA ASN A 340 25.65 -8.46 -4.44
C ASN A 340 26.83 -9.40 -4.13
N ASP A 341 28.03 -9.01 -4.55
CA ASP A 341 29.28 -9.75 -4.28
C ASP A 341 29.87 -9.45 -2.88
N GLY A 342 29.27 -8.49 -2.16
CA GLY A 342 29.70 -8.02 -0.85
C GLY A 342 30.70 -6.85 -0.89
N VAL A 343 31.05 -6.37 -2.09
CA VAL A 343 31.85 -5.17 -2.35
C VAL A 343 30.94 -4.08 -2.89
N HIS A 344 31.11 -2.86 -2.38
CA HIS A 344 30.28 -1.74 -2.84
C HIS A 344 30.88 -1.16 -4.13
N ASP A 345 30.08 -1.06 -5.18
CA ASP A 345 30.43 -0.46 -6.46
C ASP A 345 30.51 1.06 -6.42
N THR A 346 29.85 1.66 -5.44
CA THR A 346 29.78 3.12 -5.29
C THR A 346 30.33 3.57 -3.94
N GLU A 347 30.87 4.80 -3.93
CA GLU A 347 31.24 5.49 -2.71
C GLU A 347 30.00 6.07 -2.02
N TRP A 348 30.14 6.40 -0.73
CA TRP A 348 29.08 7.09 0.01
C TRP A 348 28.71 8.43 -0.65
N SER A 349 27.43 8.61 -0.95
CA SER A 349 26.88 9.82 -1.54
C SER A 349 25.61 10.26 -0.82
N THR A 350 25.32 11.56 -0.80
CA THR A 350 24.01 12.09 -0.41
C THR A 350 23.04 12.13 -1.61
N GLU A 351 23.53 11.86 -2.82
CA GLU A 351 22.66 11.66 -4.00
C GLU A 351 22.02 10.27 -3.91
N ARG A 352 20.69 10.23 -3.78
CA ARG A 352 19.93 9.00 -3.54
C ARG A 352 19.44 8.29 -4.78
N VAL A 353 19.62 8.90 -5.95
CA VAL A 353 19.15 8.37 -7.23
C VAL A 353 20.34 7.93 -8.06
N LEU A 354 20.36 6.66 -8.47
CA LEU A 354 21.38 6.08 -9.33
C LEU A 354 20.74 5.54 -10.61
N THR A 355 21.15 6.07 -11.77
CA THR A 355 20.83 5.45 -13.07
C THR A 355 21.96 4.50 -13.45
N THR A 356 21.62 3.23 -13.67
CA THR A 356 22.58 2.18 -14.02
C THR A 356 22.00 1.24 -15.09
N ARG A 357 22.81 0.29 -15.55
CA ARG A 357 22.41 -0.79 -16.47
C ARG A 357 22.92 -2.12 -15.92
N PHE A 358 22.18 -3.19 -16.20
CA PHE A 358 22.54 -4.53 -15.80
C PHE A 358 22.82 -5.39 -17.02
N ASP A 359 24.04 -5.95 -17.06
CA ASP A 359 24.57 -6.74 -18.17
C ASP A 359 24.58 -8.26 -17.84
N THR A 360 23.74 -8.70 -16.89
CA THR A 360 23.52 -10.11 -16.55
C THR A 360 22.02 -10.43 -16.56
N ILE A 361 21.65 -11.52 -17.25
CA ILE A 361 20.29 -12.06 -17.28
C ILE A 361 20.09 -12.98 -16.08
N GLY A 362 18.94 -12.90 -15.41
CA GLY A 362 18.59 -13.68 -14.23
C GLY A 362 18.65 -12.88 -12.92
N ASP A 363 18.40 -13.57 -11.79
CA ASP A 363 18.23 -13.07 -10.41
C ASP A 363 19.38 -12.19 -9.89
N THR A 364 19.56 -11.02 -10.48
CA THR A 364 20.54 -10.03 -10.03
C THR A 364 19.94 -9.38 -8.78
N LEU A 365 20.65 -9.51 -7.66
CA LEU A 365 20.32 -8.80 -6.43
C LEU A 365 21.11 -7.49 -6.42
N ALA A 366 20.45 -6.38 -6.08
CA ALA A 366 21.14 -5.15 -5.71
C ALA A 366 20.93 -4.89 -4.22
N THR A 367 22.02 -4.55 -3.56
CA THR A 367 22.05 -4.21 -2.14
C THR A 367 22.36 -2.72 -1.97
N LEU A 368 21.41 -1.99 -1.42
CA LEU A 368 21.59 -0.65 -0.90
C LEU A 368 22.13 -0.73 0.52
N GLN A 369 23.13 0.10 0.84
CA GLN A 369 23.48 0.42 2.21
C GLN A 369 23.23 1.90 2.49
N VAL A 370 22.56 2.17 3.60
CA VAL A 370 22.25 3.52 4.08
C VAL A 370 23.03 3.79 5.35
N ARG A 371 23.48 5.03 5.53
CA ARG A 371 24.15 5.50 6.73
C ARG A 371 23.56 6.82 7.21
N SER A 372 23.24 6.86 8.48
CA SER A 372 22.78 8.06 9.17
C SER A 372 23.94 9.06 9.43
N ALA A 373 23.60 10.24 9.95
CA ALA A 373 24.58 11.26 10.32
C ALA A 373 25.48 10.80 11.48
N ASN A 374 24.96 9.95 12.37
CA ASN A 374 25.70 9.42 13.52
C ASN A 374 26.60 8.22 13.16
N GLY A 375 26.44 7.66 11.96
CA GLY A 375 27.25 6.56 11.43
C GLY A 375 26.63 5.18 11.57
N ALA A 376 25.43 5.05 12.14
CA ALA A 376 24.63 3.83 12.09
C ALA A 376 24.28 3.48 10.64
N THR A 377 24.24 2.19 10.33
CA THR A 377 24.02 1.70 8.98
C THR A 377 22.98 0.59 8.94
N SER A 378 22.22 0.56 7.86
CA SER A 378 21.31 -0.54 7.50
C SER A 378 21.45 -0.88 6.02
N THR A 379 20.90 -2.01 5.63
CA THR A 379 20.94 -2.50 4.24
C THR A 379 19.57 -2.96 3.78
N CYS A 380 19.29 -2.77 2.49
CA CYS A 380 18.14 -3.31 1.81
C CYS A 380 18.62 -4.03 0.55
N THR A 381 18.24 -5.29 0.39
CA THR A 381 18.56 -6.09 -0.81
C THR A 381 17.28 -6.35 -1.58
N ARG A 382 17.24 -5.99 -2.86
CA ARG A 382 16.10 -6.28 -3.74
C ARG A 382 16.55 -7.08 -4.95
N ARG A 383 15.66 -7.98 -5.37
CA ARG A 383 15.77 -8.62 -6.67
C ARG A 383 15.43 -7.61 -7.77
N LEU A 384 16.30 -7.54 -8.76
CA LEU A 384 16.09 -6.73 -9.95
C LEU A 384 15.37 -7.58 -11.00
N PRO A 385 14.25 -7.09 -11.56
CA PRO A 385 13.49 -7.79 -12.60
C PRO A 385 14.16 -7.61 -13.96
N VAL A 386 15.40 -8.09 -14.09
CA VAL A 386 16.18 -8.07 -15.34
C VAL A 386 15.88 -9.34 -16.11
N GLY A 387 15.25 -9.20 -17.27
CA GLY A 387 15.13 -10.36 -18.14
C GLY A 387 14.66 -10.06 -19.56
N ALA A 388 14.30 -11.10 -20.29
CA ALA A 388 14.00 -11.06 -21.72
C ALA A 388 12.49 -11.22 -21.99
N ASN A 389 12.01 -10.64 -23.09
CA ASN A 389 10.67 -10.95 -23.58
C ASN A 389 10.64 -12.35 -24.22
N PRO A 390 9.46 -13.00 -24.29
CA PRO A 390 9.31 -14.26 -25.00
C PRO A 390 9.79 -14.18 -26.47
N ALA A 391 10.64 -15.11 -26.89
CA ALA A 391 11.06 -15.24 -28.28
C ALA A 391 10.05 -16.08 -29.07
N ILE A 392 9.12 -15.40 -29.75
CA ILE A 392 8.03 -16.05 -30.50
C ILE A 392 8.58 -16.82 -31.71
N GLU A 393 8.28 -18.11 -31.77
CA GLU A 393 8.45 -18.95 -32.95
C GLU A 393 7.07 -19.39 -33.43
N LEU A 394 6.62 -18.85 -34.57
CA LEU A 394 5.29 -19.11 -35.14
C LEU A 394 5.43 -19.84 -36.48
N VAL A 395 4.75 -20.98 -36.61
CA VAL A 395 4.65 -21.76 -37.84
C VAL A 395 3.18 -21.91 -38.24
N ILE A 396 2.85 -21.56 -39.47
CA ILE A 396 1.49 -21.67 -40.02
C ILE A 396 1.46 -22.78 -41.06
N THR A 397 0.52 -23.73 -40.94
CA THR A 397 0.41 -24.87 -41.87
C THR A 397 -1.05 -25.16 -42.24
N PRO A 398 -1.41 -25.18 -43.53
CA PRO A 398 -0.62 -24.74 -44.69
C PRO A 398 -0.47 -23.22 -44.74
N GLU A 399 0.55 -22.69 -45.42
CA GLU A 399 0.77 -21.23 -45.56
C GLU A 399 -0.28 -20.54 -46.44
N GLU A 400 -0.90 -21.29 -47.36
CA GLU A 400 -1.98 -20.82 -48.23
C GLU A 400 -3.14 -21.81 -48.21
N GLY A 401 -4.36 -21.32 -48.43
CA GLY A 401 -5.54 -22.17 -48.42
C GLY A 401 -6.78 -21.53 -49.03
N THR A 402 -7.87 -22.29 -48.97
CA THR A 402 -9.20 -21.83 -49.40
C THR A 402 -10.14 -21.70 -48.21
N THR A 403 -11.37 -21.26 -48.43
CA THR A 403 -12.43 -21.30 -47.40
C THR A 403 -12.79 -22.71 -46.90
N ALA A 404 -12.23 -23.78 -47.48
CA ALA A 404 -12.32 -25.15 -46.96
C ALA A 404 -11.11 -25.59 -46.14
N THR A 405 -10.03 -24.81 -46.14
CA THR A 405 -8.78 -25.15 -45.46
C THR A 405 -8.91 -24.86 -43.96
N THR A 406 -8.56 -25.84 -43.13
CA THR A 406 -8.27 -25.62 -41.72
C THR A 406 -6.78 -25.36 -41.60
N PHE A 407 -6.41 -24.19 -41.08
CA PHE A 407 -5.04 -23.78 -40.82
C PHE A 407 -4.67 -24.18 -39.39
N THR A 408 -3.45 -24.65 -39.20
CA THR A 408 -2.81 -24.84 -37.90
C THR A 408 -1.81 -23.71 -37.67
N PHE A 409 -1.90 -23.07 -36.52
CA PHE A 409 -1.01 -22.03 -36.04
C PHE A 409 -0.28 -22.60 -34.84
N ASP A 410 1.01 -22.88 -35.02
CA ASP A 410 1.86 -23.54 -34.04
C ASP A 410 2.88 -22.53 -33.50
N ALA A 411 2.67 -22.10 -32.26
CA ALA A 411 3.58 -21.27 -31.50
C ALA A 411 4.31 -22.04 -30.38
N SER A 412 4.27 -23.38 -30.39
CA SER A 412 4.84 -24.24 -29.34
C SER A 412 6.37 -24.18 -29.24
N GLY A 413 7.02 -23.67 -30.28
CA GLY A 413 8.46 -23.35 -30.30
C GLY A 413 8.81 -22.06 -29.56
N THR A 414 7.81 -21.24 -29.17
CA THR A 414 8.06 -20.02 -28.40
C THR A 414 8.74 -20.35 -27.08
N MET A 415 9.81 -19.61 -26.80
CA MET A 415 10.62 -19.78 -25.59
C MET A 415 10.81 -18.46 -24.90
N ASP A 416 10.74 -18.48 -23.57
CA ASP A 416 11.26 -17.41 -22.74
C ASP A 416 12.63 -17.80 -22.20
N PRO A 417 13.68 -16.96 -22.38
CA PRO A 417 14.99 -17.21 -21.77
C PRO A 417 14.98 -17.25 -20.23
N ASP A 418 14.01 -16.60 -19.59
CA ASP A 418 13.90 -16.50 -18.12
C ASP A 418 12.96 -17.55 -17.52
N ASP A 419 12.03 -18.09 -18.30
CA ASP A 419 11.06 -19.09 -17.87
C ASP A 419 11.26 -20.44 -18.60
N PRO A 420 12.02 -21.38 -17.99
CA PRO A 420 12.21 -22.71 -18.53
C PRO A 420 11.01 -23.65 -18.32
N GLU A 421 10.01 -23.28 -17.50
CA GLU A 421 8.85 -24.11 -17.14
C GLU A 421 7.62 -23.87 -18.04
N ARG A 422 7.64 -22.83 -18.89
CA ARG A 422 6.62 -22.49 -19.90
C ARG A 422 5.28 -22.02 -19.32
N GLU A 423 5.28 -21.10 -18.37
CA GLU A 423 4.05 -20.40 -17.93
C GLU A 423 3.65 -19.27 -18.90
N LEU A 424 3.87 -19.48 -20.20
CA LEU A 424 3.54 -18.53 -21.26
C LEU A 424 2.04 -18.49 -21.52
N ARG A 425 1.48 -17.28 -21.61
CA ARG A 425 0.07 -17.03 -21.98
C ARG A 425 -0.04 -16.51 -23.41
N PHE A 426 -0.78 -17.23 -24.25
CA PHE A 426 -0.93 -16.95 -25.68
C PHE A 426 -2.28 -16.30 -25.99
N TYR A 427 -2.26 -15.19 -26.73
CA TYR A 427 -3.44 -14.47 -27.21
C TYR A 427 -3.43 -14.34 -28.72
N TRP A 428 -4.37 -15.02 -29.37
CA TRP A 428 -4.52 -15.09 -30.82
C TRP A 428 -5.56 -14.10 -31.34
N TYR A 429 -5.22 -13.43 -32.45
CA TYR A 429 -6.06 -12.50 -33.18
C TYR A 429 -6.09 -12.91 -34.65
N PHE A 430 -7.14 -13.59 -35.11
CA PHE A 430 -7.29 -14.03 -36.49
C PHE A 430 -7.87 -12.95 -37.41
N ASN A 431 -8.32 -11.81 -36.85
CA ASN A 431 -8.83 -10.65 -37.58
C ASN A 431 -8.45 -9.30 -36.93
N TYR A 432 -7.15 -9.07 -36.70
CA TYR A 432 -6.65 -7.85 -36.06
C TYR A 432 -7.03 -6.57 -36.85
N PRO A 433 -7.53 -5.48 -36.22
CA PRO A 433 -7.35 -5.07 -34.82
C PRO A 433 -8.53 -5.35 -33.88
N GLU A 434 -9.47 -6.21 -34.26
CA GLU A 434 -10.53 -6.65 -33.33
C GLU A 434 -9.91 -7.38 -32.11
N GLY A 435 -10.68 -7.55 -31.02
CA GLY A 435 -10.21 -8.22 -29.81
C GLY A 435 -9.77 -9.67 -30.06
N PRO A 436 -9.11 -10.33 -29.09
CA PRO A 436 -8.68 -11.72 -29.26
C PRO A 436 -9.90 -12.61 -29.54
N ASP A 437 -9.82 -13.41 -30.59
CA ASP A 437 -10.91 -14.25 -31.12
C ASP A 437 -10.50 -15.73 -31.22
N GLY A 438 -9.30 -16.06 -30.71
CA GLY A 438 -8.82 -17.43 -30.55
C GLY A 438 -9.06 -18.02 -29.16
N PRO A 439 -8.74 -19.30 -28.96
CA PRO A 439 -8.84 -19.96 -27.67
C PRO A 439 -7.79 -19.41 -26.69
N ASP A 440 -8.18 -19.31 -25.42
CA ASP A 440 -7.33 -18.77 -24.37
C ASP A 440 -6.12 -19.68 -24.09
N SER A 441 -4.92 -19.08 -24.14
CA SER A 441 -3.66 -19.67 -23.67
C SER A 441 -3.28 -21.04 -24.28
N LEU A 442 -3.67 -21.30 -25.53
CA LEU A 442 -3.15 -22.43 -26.29
C LEU A 442 -1.99 -22.00 -27.18
N ASP A 443 -0.88 -22.72 -27.11
CA ASP A 443 0.31 -22.53 -27.93
C ASP A 443 0.12 -23.07 -29.36
N VAL A 444 -0.77 -24.05 -29.56
CA VAL A 444 -1.16 -24.56 -30.87
C VAL A 444 -2.67 -24.45 -31.07
N VAL A 445 -3.08 -23.75 -32.13
CA VAL A 445 -4.49 -23.49 -32.44
C VAL A 445 -4.80 -23.89 -33.87
N THR A 446 -6.03 -24.33 -34.13
CA THR A 446 -6.54 -24.46 -35.49
C THR A 446 -7.66 -23.47 -35.74
N HIS A 447 -7.65 -22.84 -36.91
CA HIS A 447 -8.69 -21.89 -37.32
C HIS A 447 -9.06 -22.10 -38.79
N ARG A 448 -10.33 -21.85 -39.13
CA ARG A 448 -10.82 -21.93 -40.50
C ARG A 448 -11.61 -20.67 -40.85
N PHE A 449 -11.12 -19.97 -41.86
CA PHE A 449 -11.78 -18.79 -42.41
C PHE A 449 -12.91 -19.19 -43.36
N THR A 450 -14.10 -18.59 -43.19
CA THR A 450 -15.31 -18.98 -43.93
C THR A 450 -15.54 -18.15 -45.20
N GLU A 451 -14.92 -16.97 -45.28
CA GLU A 451 -15.00 -16.08 -46.43
C GLU A 451 -13.62 -15.94 -47.09
N PRO A 452 -13.53 -15.70 -48.41
CA PRO A 452 -12.26 -15.42 -49.06
C PRO A 452 -11.79 -14.01 -48.73
N GLY A 453 -10.48 -13.83 -48.53
CA GLY A 453 -9.89 -12.53 -48.19
C GLY A 453 -8.49 -12.64 -47.59
N ASP A 454 -7.94 -11.48 -47.25
CA ASP A 454 -6.70 -11.33 -46.51
C ASP A 454 -7.02 -11.09 -45.04
N TYR A 455 -6.57 -11.99 -44.17
CA TYR A 455 -6.85 -11.95 -42.74
C TYR A 455 -5.59 -11.55 -41.97
N PRO A 456 -5.56 -10.35 -41.35
CA PRO A 456 -4.43 -9.92 -40.52
C PRO A 456 -4.39 -10.75 -39.23
N LEU A 457 -3.32 -11.54 -39.09
CA LEU A 457 -3.02 -12.32 -37.91
C LEU A 457 -2.16 -11.50 -36.94
N ARG A 458 -2.47 -11.57 -35.66
CA ARG A 458 -1.54 -11.19 -34.59
C ARG A 458 -1.49 -12.27 -33.52
N LEU A 459 -0.30 -12.53 -32.99
CA LEU A 459 -0.08 -13.32 -31.78
C LEU A 459 0.61 -12.43 -30.74
N ARG A 460 0.10 -12.41 -29.52
CA ARG A 460 0.77 -11.87 -28.34
C ARG A 460 1.08 -12.99 -27.36
N VAL A 461 2.29 -13.01 -26.83
CA VAL A 461 2.72 -14.01 -25.84
C VAL A 461 3.26 -13.26 -24.63
N PHE A 462 2.72 -13.57 -23.45
CA PHE A 462 3.12 -13.03 -22.16
C PHE A 462 3.84 -14.10 -21.34
N ASP A 463 4.80 -13.71 -20.51
CA ASP A 463 5.40 -14.57 -19.49
C ASP A 463 4.69 -14.46 -18.14
N ALA A 464 5.24 -15.14 -17.11
CA ALA A 464 4.73 -15.09 -15.74
C ALA A 464 4.78 -13.66 -15.15
N GLU A 465 5.80 -12.89 -15.52
CA GLU A 465 6.02 -11.50 -15.10
C GLU A 465 5.24 -10.44 -15.92
N ASN A 466 4.33 -10.87 -16.82
CA ASN A 466 3.54 -10.03 -17.73
C ASN A 466 4.35 -9.23 -18.78
N ARG A 467 5.62 -9.56 -19.02
CA ARG A 467 6.38 -9.07 -20.18
C ARG A 467 5.86 -9.77 -21.43
N TYR A 468 5.92 -9.13 -22.59
CA TYR A 468 5.31 -9.69 -23.80
C TYR A 468 6.04 -9.38 -25.10
N SER A 469 5.94 -10.32 -26.03
CA SER A 469 6.29 -10.14 -27.44
C SER A 469 5.04 -10.19 -28.31
N SER A 470 5.12 -9.63 -29.52
CA SER A 470 4.06 -9.82 -30.51
C SER A 470 4.59 -9.97 -31.93
N VAL A 471 3.98 -10.88 -32.68
CA VAL A 471 4.22 -11.08 -34.11
C VAL A 471 2.92 -10.88 -34.89
N THR A 472 3.04 -10.40 -36.12
CA THR A 472 1.92 -10.23 -37.04
C THR A 472 2.22 -10.91 -38.37
N ASP A 473 1.19 -11.49 -38.99
CA ASP A 473 1.26 -12.07 -40.33
C ASP A 473 -0.04 -11.79 -41.10
N THR A 474 -0.16 -12.23 -42.35
CA THR A 474 -1.39 -12.11 -43.15
C THR A 474 -1.72 -13.44 -43.81
N ILE A 475 -2.90 -13.99 -43.52
CA ILE A 475 -3.37 -15.25 -44.09
C ILE A 475 -4.19 -14.97 -45.34
N HIS A 476 -3.73 -15.50 -46.47
CA HIS A 476 -4.46 -15.42 -47.73
C HIS A 476 -5.41 -16.61 -47.90
N VAL A 477 -6.71 -16.32 -48.06
CA VAL A 477 -7.77 -17.33 -48.18
C VAL A 477 -8.49 -17.17 -49.50
N GLU A 478 -8.34 -18.16 -50.38
CA GLU A 478 -9.01 -18.22 -51.68
C GLU A 478 -10.44 -18.80 -51.59
N PRO A 479 -11.33 -18.46 -52.54
CA PRO A 479 -12.64 -19.12 -52.61
C PRO A 479 -12.50 -20.60 -53.00
N LEU A 480 -13.28 -21.48 -52.36
CA LEU A 480 -13.34 -22.89 -52.74
C LEU A 480 -13.87 -23.07 -54.18
N THR A 481 -13.00 -23.41 -55.13
CA THR A 481 -13.42 -23.75 -56.50
C THR A 481 -13.97 -25.17 -56.58
N VAL A 482 -15.30 -25.32 -56.63
CA VAL A 482 -15.93 -26.62 -56.91
C VAL A 482 -15.96 -26.85 -58.43
N THR A 483 -15.00 -27.62 -58.95
CA THR A 483 -15.13 -28.14 -60.32
C THR A 483 -16.16 -29.27 -60.32
N ARG A 484 -17.35 -29.03 -60.89
CA ARG A 484 -18.31 -30.11 -61.19
C ARG A 484 -17.68 -31.05 -62.24
N PRO A 485 -17.64 -32.38 -62.02
CA PRO A 485 -17.33 -33.30 -63.10
C PRO A 485 -18.43 -33.18 -64.18
N VAL A 486 -17.98 -33.17 -65.44
CA VAL A 486 -18.76 -32.90 -66.67
C VAL A 486 -19.98 -33.79 -66.81
#